data_AF-A0AAU9PLK8-F1
#
_entry.id   AF-A0AAU9PLK8-F1
#
_cell.length_a   1.000
_cell.length_b   1.000
_cell.length_c   1.000
_cell.angle_alpha   90.00
_cell.angle_beta   90.00
_cell.angle_gamma   90.00
#
_symmetry.space_group_name_H-M   'P 1'
#
loop_
_entity.id
_entity.type
_entity.pdbx_description
1 polymer ?
#
loop_
_entity_poly.entity_id
_entity_poly.type
_entity_poly.pdbx_seq_one_letter_code
_entity_poly.pdbx_strand_id
1 'polypeptide(L)'
;MLVNNFDHGISSGSKSINESVNGSHDFTIRGYSLAKGMGAGKYISSDTFTVGGYDWAIYFYPDGKNLEDNSMYVSVFIALASDGTDVRALFELTLLDQSGKGKHKVHSHFDRALESGPYTLKYRGSMWGYKRFFRRVSLETSDYLKDDCLSMHCTVGVVRNRVEGPKHFTISIPPSDMGQNLKFLLESETGCDIIFRIGQETFKAHKLILAARSPVFRAQFFGLVGNPNMDQVELKDIEPSIFKAMLVFIYSDTFPEAEESTTTGSMSSIYTTSTNMIQHLLAAADRFGLDRLKQLCEAKLCEEVNTETVATTLSLADQHRCAQLKAICLKFAAANLGVVMRTEGFKYVEETCPSLLSELLETVAAAAVEERSGGEGLSRKRSGGGSSIIGLDLTSAAQIVAAAAAAAESGDANVRRMRRRWALFGLFG
;
A
#
# COMPACT_ATOMS: atom_id res chain seq x y z
N MET A 1 -49.41 -32.03 -35.43
CA MET A 1 -49.70 -30.64 -35.85
C MET A 1 -49.79 -29.81 -34.58
N LEU A 2 -49.03 -28.76 -34.31
CA LEU A 2 -48.02 -28.02 -35.05
C LEU A 2 -47.03 -27.50 -33.99
N VAL A 3 -45.74 -27.67 -34.25
CA VAL A 3 -44.66 -26.97 -33.54
C VAL A 3 -44.68 -25.55 -34.08
N ASN A 4 -45.12 -24.57 -33.28
CA ASN A 4 -44.89 -23.17 -33.61
C ASN A 4 -43.58 -22.73 -32.96
N ASN A 5 -42.49 -22.95 -33.70
CA ASN A 5 -41.23 -22.24 -33.49
C ASN A 5 -41.45 -20.77 -33.82
N PHE A 6 -41.73 -19.95 -32.80
CA PHE A 6 -41.44 -18.52 -32.89
C PHE A 6 -39.97 -18.32 -32.55
N ASP A 7 -39.14 -18.40 -33.58
CA ASP A 7 -37.77 -17.90 -33.53
C ASP A 7 -37.84 -16.37 -33.49
N HIS A 8 -38.10 -15.83 -32.30
CA HIS A 8 -37.89 -14.40 -32.03
C HIS A 8 -36.38 -14.23 -31.90
N GLY A 9 -35.73 -13.91 -33.03
CA GLY A 9 -34.34 -13.47 -33.04
C GLY A 9 -34.15 -12.45 -31.92
N ILE A 10 -33.39 -12.83 -30.90
CA ILE A 10 -33.09 -11.97 -29.76
C ILE A 10 -32.22 -10.84 -30.31
N SER A 11 -32.87 -9.71 -30.62
CA SER A 11 -32.16 -8.51 -31.04
C SER A 11 -31.37 -8.00 -29.83
N SER A 12 -30.07 -8.25 -29.85
CA SER A 12 -29.13 -7.70 -28.88
C SER A 12 -28.63 -6.36 -29.41
N GLY A 13 -28.91 -5.29 -28.66
CA GLY A 13 -28.43 -3.95 -28.93
C GLY A 13 -27.71 -3.39 -27.71
N SER A 14 -26.55 -2.78 -27.92
CA SER A 14 -25.81 -2.06 -26.88
C SER A 14 -25.55 -0.63 -27.34
N LYS A 15 -25.63 0.32 -26.41
CA LYS A 15 -25.27 1.72 -26.66
C LYS A 15 -24.03 2.08 -25.84
N SER A 16 -22.96 2.50 -26.49
CA SER A 16 -21.82 3.13 -25.81
C SER A 16 -22.10 4.63 -25.67
N ILE A 17 -21.98 5.13 -24.44
CA ILE A 17 -22.13 6.54 -24.11
C ILE A 17 -20.78 7.01 -23.57
N ASN A 18 -20.23 8.03 -24.23
CA ASN A 18 -19.05 8.73 -23.75
C ASN A 18 -19.51 10.03 -23.09
N GLU A 19 -19.23 10.19 -21.80
CA GLU A 19 -19.58 11.38 -21.02
C GLU A 19 -18.34 11.90 -20.28
N SER A 20 -18.32 13.18 -19.92
CA SER A 20 -17.23 13.77 -19.14
C SER A 20 -17.66 14.00 -17.70
N VAL A 21 -16.86 13.53 -16.75
CA VAL A 21 -16.96 13.92 -15.34
C VAL A 21 -16.07 15.14 -15.14
N ASN A 22 -16.68 16.27 -14.81
CA ASN A 22 -15.98 17.53 -14.68
C ASN A 22 -15.73 17.87 -13.21
N GLY A 23 -14.58 18.49 -12.94
CA GLY A 23 -14.25 19.05 -11.65
C GLY A 23 -13.23 20.16 -11.81
N SER A 24 -13.19 21.08 -10.85
CA SER A 24 -12.33 22.25 -10.90
C SER A 24 -11.49 22.41 -9.65
N HIS A 25 -10.37 23.13 -9.78
CA HIS A 25 -9.46 23.44 -8.71
C HIS A 25 -8.86 24.83 -8.88
N ASP A 26 -8.83 25.59 -7.78
CA ASP A 26 -8.20 26.90 -7.71
C ASP A 26 -6.83 26.78 -7.05
N PHE A 27 -5.82 27.31 -7.71
CA PHE A 27 -4.44 27.28 -7.25
C PHE A 27 -3.86 28.69 -7.17
N THR A 28 -3.46 29.10 -5.96
CA THR A 28 -2.85 30.41 -5.72
C THR A 28 -1.41 30.24 -5.31
N ILE A 29 -0.52 30.90 -6.04
CA ILE A 29 0.91 31.00 -5.74
C ILE A 29 1.15 32.33 -5.06
N ARG A 30 1.62 32.31 -3.82
CA ARG A 30 2.08 33.50 -3.10
C ARG A 30 3.61 33.52 -3.10
N GLY A 31 4.21 34.70 -3.26
CA GLY A 31 5.66 34.81 -3.32
C GLY A 31 6.22 34.58 -4.73
N TYR A 32 5.54 35.02 -5.79
CA TYR A 32 5.99 34.81 -7.17
C TYR A 32 7.42 35.35 -7.40
N SER A 33 7.78 36.44 -6.75
CA SER A 33 9.12 37.04 -6.80
C SER A 33 10.23 36.10 -6.31
N LEU A 34 9.92 35.19 -5.38
CA LEU A 34 10.81 34.13 -4.89
C LEU A 34 10.73 32.89 -5.77
N ALA A 35 9.58 32.66 -6.40
CA ALA A 35 9.38 31.57 -7.35
C ALA A 35 10.03 31.84 -8.71
N LYS A 36 10.29 33.08 -9.12
CA LYS A 36 11.03 33.33 -10.37
C LYS A 36 12.53 33.15 -10.15
N GLY A 37 13.22 32.58 -11.13
CA GLY A 37 14.67 32.30 -11.05
C GLY A 37 15.04 30.91 -10.51
N MET A 38 14.08 30.00 -10.29
CA MET A 38 14.37 28.60 -9.92
C MET A 38 15.04 27.82 -11.06
N GLY A 39 14.94 28.32 -12.29
CA GLY A 39 15.53 27.74 -13.49
C GLY A 39 14.50 27.02 -14.37
N ALA A 40 14.77 27.01 -15.68
CA ALA A 40 13.92 26.36 -16.66
C ALA A 40 13.73 24.87 -16.33
N GLY A 41 12.49 24.38 -16.46
CA GLY A 41 12.12 23.00 -16.14
C GLY A 41 11.83 22.74 -14.66
N LYS A 42 12.03 23.70 -13.77
CA LYS A 42 11.55 23.63 -12.37
C LYS A 42 10.14 24.20 -12.27
N TYR A 43 9.32 23.58 -11.42
CA TYR A 43 7.91 23.95 -11.27
C TYR A 43 7.46 23.97 -9.82
N ILE A 44 6.33 24.63 -9.61
CA ILE A 44 5.53 24.61 -8.39
C ILE A 44 4.29 23.77 -8.71
N SER A 45 3.97 22.84 -7.81
CA SER A 45 2.77 22.01 -7.89
C SER A 45 1.66 22.59 -7.02
N SER A 46 0.42 22.52 -7.49
CA SER A 46 -0.74 22.59 -6.59
C SER A 46 -0.84 21.33 -5.72
N ASP A 47 -1.72 21.38 -4.72
CA ASP A 47 -2.25 20.16 -4.11
C ASP A 47 -3.00 19.31 -5.15
N THR A 48 -3.17 18.04 -4.83
CA THR A 48 -3.92 17.11 -5.65
C THR A 48 -5.42 17.29 -5.48
N PHE A 49 -6.16 17.19 -6.59
CA PHE A 49 -7.63 17.20 -6.58
C PHE A 49 -8.18 16.06 -7.45
N THR A 50 -9.28 15.46 -7.00
CA THR A 50 -9.83 14.26 -7.62
C THR A 50 -10.94 14.59 -8.60
N VAL A 51 -10.81 14.12 -9.84
CA VAL A 51 -11.86 14.22 -10.88
C VAL A 51 -11.93 12.92 -11.65
N GLY A 52 -13.15 12.41 -11.83
CA GLY A 52 -13.36 11.19 -12.61
C GLY A 52 -12.71 9.94 -12.02
N GLY A 53 -12.36 9.94 -10.72
CA GLY A 53 -11.69 8.82 -10.04
C GLY A 53 -10.16 8.84 -10.16
N TYR A 54 -9.59 9.93 -10.67
CA TYR A 54 -8.15 10.13 -10.78
C TYR A 54 -7.75 11.41 -10.06
N ASP A 55 -6.52 11.44 -9.55
CA ASP A 55 -5.96 12.63 -8.93
C ASP A 55 -5.16 13.44 -9.93
N TRP A 56 -5.30 14.75 -9.85
CA TRP A 56 -4.74 15.72 -10.76
C TRP A 56 -3.99 16.80 -9.99
N ALA A 57 -2.97 17.39 -10.61
CA ALA A 57 -2.25 18.53 -10.06
C ALA A 57 -1.86 19.53 -11.15
N ILE A 58 -1.88 20.81 -10.82
CA ILE A 58 -1.47 21.88 -11.73
C ILE A 58 0.01 22.17 -11.51
N TYR A 59 0.80 22.13 -12.58
CA TYR A 59 2.22 22.47 -12.56
C TYR A 59 2.46 23.82 -13.22
N PHE A 60 2.99 24.76 -12.46
CA PHE A 60 3.37 26.09 -12.91
C PHE A 60 4.90 26.19 -13.01
N TYR A 61 5.41 26.58 -14.18
CA TYR A 61 6.84 26.78 -14.45
C TYR A 61 7.11 28.28 -14.60
N PRO A 62 7.62 28.97 -13.55
CA PRO A 62 7.89 30.41 -13.58
C PRO A 62 8.92 30.80 -14.66
N ASP A 63 9.95 29.97 -14.84
CA ASP A 63 11.02 30.20 -15.81
C ASP A 63 10.82 29.42 -17.12
N GLY A 64 9.63 28.87 -17.32
CA GLY A 64 9.29 28.05 -18.48
C GLY A 64 9.72 26.58 -18.35
N LYS A 65 9.08 25.70 -19.12
CA LYS A 65 9.34 24.26 -19.08
C LYS A 65 10.64 23.85 -19.80
N ASN A 66 10.98 24.54 -20.88
CA ASN A 66 12.12 24.20 -21.73
C ASN A 66 13.16 25.31 -21.71
N LEU A 67 14.45 24.94 -21.75
CA LEU A 67 15.59 25.87 -21.85
C LEU A 67 15.56 26.71 -23.14
N GLU A 68 15.02 26.15 -24.23
CA GLU A 68 14.95 26.76 -25.57
C GLU A 68 14.16 28.07 -25.62
N ASP A 69 13.21 28.26 -24.70
CA ASP A 69 12.40 29.47 -24.65
C ASP A 69 13.12 30.63 -23.92
N ASN A 70 14.40 30.46 -23.56
CA ASN A 70 15.26 31.44 -22.86
C ASN A 70 14.59 32.06 -21.64
N SER A 71 13.76 31.28 -20.96
CA SER A 71 12.90 31.78 -19.90
C SER A 71 12.15 33.04 -20.39
N MET A 72 11.46 33.04 -21.53
CA MET A 72 10.64 34.21 -21.95
C MET A 72 9.17 34.07 -21.55
N TYR A 73 8.75 32.86 -21.22
CA TYR A 73 7.36 32.51 -20.95
C TYR A 73 7.25 31.79 -19.61
N VAL A 74 6.08 31.94 -18.98
CA VAL A 74 5.62 30.99 -17.97
C VAL A 74 4.90 29.84 -18.66
N SER A 75 5.00 28.63 -18.10
CA SER A 75 4.29 27.46 -18.60
C SER A 75 3.32 26.91 -17.55
N VAL A 76 2.20 26.37 -18.01
CA VAL A 76 1.18 25.78 -17.14
C VAL A 76 0.73 24.45 -17.71
N PHE A 77 0.69 23.43 -16.86
CA PHE A 77 0.29 22.08 -17.22
C PHE A 77 -0.67 21.50 -16.19
N ILE A 78 -1.57 20.64 -16.65
CA ILE A 78 -2.31 19.70 -15.82
C ILE A 78 -1.60 18.35 -15.90
N ALA A 79 -1.35 17.73 -14.75
CA ALA A 79 -0.66 16.45 -14.63
C ALA A 79 -1.56 15.42 -13.95
N LEU A 80 -1.46 14.16 -14.40
CA LEU A 80 -2.06 13.02 -13.72
C LEU A 80 -1.19 12.66 -12.50
N ALA A 81 -1.73 12.81 -11.30
CA ALA A 81 -1.01 12.58 -10.04
C ALA A 81 -1.23 11.18 -9.45
N SER A 82 -2.35 10.52 -9.79
CA SER A 82 -2.62 9.12 -9.43
C SER A 82 -2.09 8.14 -10.48
N ASP A 83 -2.09 6.84 -10.15
CA ASP A 83 -1.88 5.80 -11.15
C ASP A 83 -3.07 5.75 -12.13
N GLY A 84 -2.78 5.50 -13.40
CA GLY A 84 -3.77 5.44 -14.46
C GLY A 84 -3.12 5.23 -15.82
N THR A 85 -3.76 4.42 -16.68
CA THR A 85 -3.30 4.13 -18.05
C THR A 85 -4.28 4.67 -19.07
N ASP A 86 -3.78 5.40 -20.06
CA ASP A 86 -4.56 5.98 -21.15
C ASP A 86 -5.82 6.76 -20.70
N VAL A 87 -5.68 7.55 -19.64
CA VAL A 87 -6.74 8.40 -19.11
C VAL A 87 -7.04 9.52 -20.12
N ARG A 88 -8.26 9.52 -20.65
CA ARG A 88 -8.72 10.57 -21.57
C ARG A 88 -9.34 11.74 -20.82
N ALA A 89 -8.83 12.94 -21.03
CA ALA A 89 -9.33 14.15 -20.38
C ALA A 89 -9.33 15.38 -21.29
N LEU A 90 -10.34 16.22 -21.09
CA LEU A 90 -10.37 17.61 -21.50
C LEU A 90 -9.88 18.47 -20.33
N PHE A 91 -9.34 19.64 -20.63
CA PHE A 91 -8.98 20.58 -19.59
C PHE A 91 -9.15 22.04 -20.04
N GLU A 92 -9.31 22.90 -19.06
CA GLU A 92 -9.23 24.34 -19.18
C GLU A 92 -8.23 24.86 -18.16
N LEU A 93 -7.32 25.72 -18.60
CA LEU A 93 -6.37 26.42 -17.74
C LEU A 93 -6.64 27.92 -17.85
N THR A 94 -6.94 28.53 -16.71
CA THR A 94 -7.34 29.92 -16.63
C THR A 94 -6.44 30.66 -15.65
N LEU A 95 -5.85 31.75 -16.11
CA LEU A 95 -5.12 32.69 -15.27
C LEU A 95 -6.04 33.85 -14.89
N LEU A 96 -6.21 34.09 -13.59
CA LEU A 96 -7.27 34.94 -13.08
C LEU A 96 -6.84 36.42 -13.05
N ASP A 97 -7.66 37.29 -13.64
CA ASP A 97 -7.55 38.74 -13.48
C ASP A 97 -7.89 39.17 -12.05
N GLN A 98 -7.01 39.97 -11.45
CA GLN A 98 -7.14 40.46 -10.07
C GLN A 98 -7.48 41.97 -10.01
N SER A 99 -7.76 42.60 -11.15
CA SER A 99 -8.25 44.00 -11.20
C SER A 99 -9.74 44.14 -10.87
N GLY A 100 -10.49 43.03 -10.84
CA GLY A 100 -11.94 43.02 -10.68
C GLY A 100 -12.71 43.26 -11.99
N LYS A 101 -12.04 43.27 -13.14
CA LYS A 101 -12.67 43.47 -14.47
C LYS A 101 -13.07 42.17 -15.15
N GLY A 102 -12.72 41.02 -14.57
CA GLY A 102 -13.07 39.69 -15.10
C GLY A 102 -12.34 39.32 -16.39
N LYS A 103 -11.18 39.94 -16.67
CA LYS A 103 -10.43 39.72 -17.91
C LYS A 103 -9.49 38.51 -17.82
N HIS A 104 -10.03 37.36 -17.44
CA HIS A 104 -9.26 36.13 -17.29
C HIS A 104 -8.62 35.70 -18.61
N LYS A 105 -7.41 35.14 -18.52
CA LYS A 105 -6.77 34.50 -19.67
C LYS A 105 -7.11 33.01 -19.65
N VAL A 106 -7.99 32.61 -20.56
CA VAL A 106 -8.55 31.25 -20.62
C VAL A 106 -7.96 30.48 -21.79
N HIS A 107 -7.55 29.24 -21.54
CA HIS A 107 -7.21 28.26 -22.56
C HIS A 107 -8.04 26.99 -22.34
N SER A 108 -9.14 26.85 -23.08
CA SER A 108 -10.10 25.75 -22.94
C SER A 108 -10.04 24.75 -24.08
N HIS A 109 -10.21 23.47 -23.76
CA HIS A 109 -10.40 22.40 -24.72
C HIS A 109 -11.81 21.81 -24.73
N PHE A 110 -12.72 22.28 -23.87
CA PHE A 110 -14.09 21.79 -23.84
C PHE A 110 -14.86 22.13 -25.13
N ASP A 111 -14.60 23.29 -25.72
CA ASP A 111 -15.30 23.75 -26.93
C ASP A 111 -14.77 23.11 -28.24
N ARG A 112 -13.60 22.46 -28.20
CA ARG A 112 -12.93 21.89 -29.39
C ARG A 112 -13.04 20.38 -29.51
N ALA A 113 -13.94 19.76 -28.74
CA ALA A 113 -14.00 18.31 -28.60
C ALA A 113 -14.22 17.57 -29.93
N LEU A 114 -14.88 18.18 -30.93
CA LEU A 114 -15.08 17.58 -32.25
C LEU A 114 -13.87 17.68 -33.20
N GLU A 115 -12.95 18.62 -32.98
CA GLU A 115 -11.82 18.87 -33.90
C GLU A 115 -10.54 18.14 -33.46
N SER A 116 -10.22 18.19 -32.16
CA SER A 116 -8.97 17.63 -31.62
C SER A 116 -9.17 16.49 -30.63
N GLY A 117 -10.41 16.27 -30.19
CA GLY A 117 -10.75 15.27 -29.16
C GLY A 117 -10.08 15.54 -27.80
N PRO A 118 -10.34 14.68 -26.81
CA PRO A 118 -9.67 14.70 -25.50
C PRO A 118 -8.21 14.24 -25.59
N TYR A 119 -7.37 14.76 -24.69
CA TYR A 119 -5.99 14.32 -24.57
C TYR A 119 -5.90 13.00 -23.80
N THR A 120 -4.90 12.18 -24.14
CA THR A 120 -4.64 10.91 -23.45
C THR A 120 -3.40 11.06 -22.56
N LEU A 121 -3.56 10.77 -21.27
CA LEU A 121 -2.51 10.74 -20.26
C LEU A 121 -2.18 9.29 -19.94
N LYS A 122 -0.96 8.87 -20.28
CA LYS A 122 -0.62 7.44 -20.38
C LYS A 122 -0.22 6.78 -19.06
N TYR A 123 0.28 7.56 -18.11
CA TYR A 123 0.84 7.08 -16.84
C TYR A 123 0.92 8.22 -15.82
N ARG A 124 1.16 7.89 -14.55
CA ARG A 124 1.36 8.85 -13.46
C ARG A 124 2.51 9.82 -13.77
N GLY A 125 2.26 11.12 -13.69
CA GLY A 125 3.20 12.18 -14.05
C GLY A 125 3.13 12.62 -15.53
N SER A 126 2.36 11.92 -16.37
CA SER A 126 2.00 12.44 -17.70
C SER A 126 1.26 13.77 -17.56
N MET A 127 1.52 14.72 -18.47
CA MET A 127 0.96 16.07 -18.36
C MET A 127 0.67 16.70 -19.72
N TRP A 128 -0.35 17.54 -19.76
CA TRP A 128 -0.74 18.34 -20.93
C TRP A 128 -0.95 19.81 -20.54
N GLY A 129 -0.71 20.72 -21.47
CA GLY A 129 -0.74 22.15 -21.20
C GLY A 129 0.10 22.95 -22.18
N TYR A 130 0.52 24.14 -21.76
CA TYR A 130 1.09 25.15 -22.64
C TYR A 130 2.49 25.54 -22.20
N LYS A 131 3.49 25.23 -23.05
CA LYS A 131 4.88 25.67 -22.85
C LYS A 131 4.99 27.20 -22.86
N ARG A 132 4.26 27.87 -23.76
CA ARG A 132 4.24 29.33 -23.90
C ARG A 132 2.89 29.88 -23.44
N PHE A 133 2.52 29.62 -22.19
CA PHE A 133 1.20 29.99 -21.67
C PHE A 133 1.03 31.50 -21.66
N PHE A 134 1.97 32.24 -21.07
CA PHE A 134 1.98 33.71 -21.10
C PHE A 134 3.41 34.27 -21.08
N ARG A 135 3.65 35.43 -21.72
CA ARG A 135 4.97 36.08 -21.68
C ARG A 135 5.25 36.58 -20.26
N ARG A 136 6.43 36.28 -19.73
CA ARG A 136 6.74 36.63 -18.33
C ARG A 136 6.77 38.14 -18.10
N VAL A 137 7.44 38.89 -18.97
CA VAL A 137 7.50 40.35 -18.84
C VAL A 137 6.09 40.95 -18.84
N SER A 138 5.19 40.42 -19.68
CA SER A 138 3.79 40.86 -19.70
C SER A 138 3.03 40.43 -18.45
N LEU A 139 3.32 39.25 -17.89
CA LEU A 139 2.73 38.78 -16.63
C LEU A 139 3.07 39.71 -15.47
N GLU A 140 4.35 40.05 -15.34
CA GLU A 140 4.89 40.83 -14.23
C GLU A 140 4.37 42.28 -14.20
N THR A 141 3.92 42.80 -15.35
CA THR A 141 3.32 44.13 -15.48
C THR A 141 1.79 44.11 -15.57
N SER A 142 1.15 42.94 -15.46
CA SER A 142 -0.29 42.78 -15.66
C SER A 142 -1.07 42.70 -14.35
N ASP A 143 -2.38 42.89 -14.45
CA ASP A 143 -3.33 42.66 -13.36
C ASP A 143 -3.51 41.17 -12.97
N TYR A 144 -2.78 40.24 -13.61
CA TYR A 144 -2.76 38.83 -13.24
C TYR A 144 -1.82 38.52 -12.07
N LEU A 145 -0.84 39.39 -11.80
CA LEU A 145 0.08 39.29 -10.67
C LEU A 145 -0.13 40.51 -9.77
N LYS A 146 -0.68 40.30 -8.58
CA LYS A 146 -0.98 41.37 -7.63
C LYS A 146 -0.54 40.95 -6.23
N ASP A 147 0.08 41.87 -5.49
CA ASP A 147 0.59 41.62 -4.14
C ASP A 147 1.50 40.37 -4.06
N ASP A 148 2.34 40.20 -5.08
CA ASP A 148 3.23 39.04 -5.28
C ASP A 148 2.50 37.68 -5.35
N CYS A 149 1.21 37.72 -5.70
CA CYS A 149 0.33 36.56 -5.77
C CYS A 149 -0.26 36.37 -7.17
N LEU A 150 -0.33 35.13 -7.61
CA LEU A 150 -0.93 34.70 -8.88
C LEU A 150 -1.98 33.62 -8.60
N SER A 151 -3.18 33.76 -9.16
CA SER A 151 -4.25 32.78 -9.01
C SER A 151 -4.63 32.16 -10.35
N MET A 152 -4.78 30.84 -10.35
CA MET A 152 -5.19 30.07 -11.51
C MET A 152 -6.42 29.22 -11.17
N HIS A 153 -7.29 29.06 -12.14
CA HIS A 153 -8.40 28.11 -12.13
C HIS A 153 -8.14 27.03 -13.16
N CYS A 154 -8.32 25.77 -12.79
CA CYS A 154 -8.25 24.65 -13.70
C CYS A 154 -9.56 23.87 -13.66
N THR A 155 -10.09 23.51 -14.82
CA THR A 155 -11.20 22.55 -14.95
C THR A 155 -10.70 21.34 -15.70
N VAL A 156 -10.98 20.14 -15.20
CA VAL A 156 -10.67 18.86 -15.84
C VAL A 156 -11.96 18.14 -16.14
N GLY A 157 -12.09 17.58 -17.34
CA GLY A 157 -13.23 16.77 -17.78
C GLY A 157 -12.76 15.38 -18.18
N VAL A 158 -12.87 14.42 -17.28
CA VAL A 158 -12.41 13.04 -17.53
C VAL A 158 -13.46 12.28 -18.32
N VAL A 159 -13.08 11.75 -19.47
CA VAL A 159 -13.97 10.98 -20.33
C VAL A 159 -14.17 9.59 -19.75
N ARG A 160 -15.42 9.24 -19.50
CA ARG A 160 -15.86 7.91 -19.13
C ARG A 160 -16.70 7.31 -20.25
N ASN A 161 -16.46 6.04 -20.52
CA ASN A 161 -17.30 5.23 -21.39
C ASN A 161 -18.19 4.35 -20.50
N ARG A 162 -19.50 4.45 -20.66
CA ARG A 162 -20.44 3.47 -20.12
C ARG A 162 -21.17 2.79 -21.26
N VAL A 163 -21.28 1.46 -21.17
CA VAL A 163 -22.09 0.67 -22.09
C VAL A 163 -23.44 0.45 -21.43
N GLU A 164 -24.48 1.05 -21.99
CA GLU A 164 -25.86 0.78 -21.59
C GLU A 164 -26.39 -0.37 -22.45
N GLY A 165 -26.66 -1.51 -21.80
CA GLY A 165 -27.50 -2.58 -22.32
C GLY A 165 -28.94 -2.46 -21.77
N PRO A 166 -29.89 -3.27 -22.24
CA PRO A 166 -31.22 -3.34 -21.62
C PRO A 166 -31.08 -3.57 -20.11
N LYS A 167 -31.67 -2.67 -19.31
CA LYS A 167 -31.58 -2.68 -17.85
C LYS A 167 -32.09 -4.02 -17.33
N HIS A 168 -31.20 -4.89 -16.88
CA HIS A 168 -31.57 -6.00 -16.02
C HIS A 168 -32.11 -5.38 -14.72
N PHE A 169 -33.39 -5.63 -14.40
CA PHE A 169 -33.93 -5.30 -13.08
C PHE A 169 -33.11 -6.07 -12.04
N THR A 170 -32.28 -5.39 -11.27
CA THR A 170 -31.48 -6.01 -10.21
C THR A 170 -32.23 -5.91 -8.90
N ILE A 171 -32.62 -7.06 -8.34
CA ILE A 171 -33.04 -7.18 -6.95
C ILE A 171 -31.79 -6.98 -6.09
N SER A 172 -31.82 -6.02 -5.16
CA SER A 172 -30.74 -5.84 -4.20
C SER A 172 -30.73 -7.01 -3.23
N ILE A 173 -29.68 -7.83 -3.28
CA ILE A 173 -29.49 -8.94 -2.36
C ILE A 173 -28.72 -8.41 -1.15
N PRO A 174 -29.24 -8.55 0.10
CA PRO A 174 -28.48 -8.16 1.29
C PRO A 174 -27.21 -9.00 1.42
N PRO A 175 -26.14 -8.48 2.04
CA PRO A 175 -24.94 -9.26 2.32
C PRO A 175 -25.26 -10.45 3.23
N SER A 176 -24.44 -11.51 3.15
CA SER A 176 -24.62 -12.70 4.00
C SER A 176 -24.43 -12.34 5.48
N ASP A 177 -25.37 -12.79 6.32
CA ASP A 177 -25.37 -12.66 7.78
C ASP A 177 -24.84 -13.93 8.49
N MET A 178 -24.39 -14.94 7.73
CA MET A 178 -23.98 -16.25 8.27
C MET A 178 -22.87 -16.13 9.32
N GLY A 179 -21.84 -15.31 9.08
CA GLY A 179 -20.74 -15.11 10.04
C GLY A 179 -21.19 -14.46 11.34
N GLN A 180 -22.17 -13.54 11.29
CA GLN A 180 -22.76 -12.90 12.47
C GLN A 180 -23.59 -13.90 13.27
N ASN A 181 -24.41 -14.70 12.58
CA ASN A 181 -25.24 -15.73 13.21
C ASN A 181 -24.38 -16.82 13.89
N LEU A 182 -23.25 -17.21 13.30
CA LEU A 182 -22.29 -18.12 13.93
C LEU A 182 -21.59 -17.44 15.12
N LYS A 183 -21.11 -16.20 14.98
CA LYS A 183 -20.50 -15.46 16.09
C LYS A 183 -21.44 -15.35 17.30
N PHE A 184 -22.74 -15.16 17.06
CA PHE A 184 -23.75 -15.17 18.13
C PHE A 184 -23.82 -16.50 18.90
N LEU A 185 -23.56 -17.65 18.27
CA LEU A 185 -23.47 -18.93 18.98
C LEU A 185 -22.27 -18.96 19.94
N LEU A 186 -21.14 -18.37 19.54
CA LEU A 186 -19.98 -18.25 20.43
C LEU A 186 -20.29 -17.34 21.62
N GLU A 187 -20.94 -16.20 21.39
CA GLU A 187 -21.25 -15.20 22.43
C GLU A 187 -22.36 -15.69 23.39
N SER A 188 -23.38 -16.38 22.88
CA SER A 188 -24.47 -16.94 23.70
C SER A 188 -24.14 -18.26 24.39
N GLU A 189 -23.02 -18.90 24.01
CA GLU A 189 -22.60 -20.24 24.45
C GLU A 189 -23.65 -21.34 24.18
N THR A 190 -24.64 -21.07 23.31
CA THR A 190 -25.77 -21.97 23.08
C THR A 190 -25.33 -23.23 22.35
N GLY A 191 -25.39 -24.38 23.03
CA GLY A 191 -25.07 -25.68 22.44
C GLY A 191 -23.58 -26.02 22.40
N CYS A 192 -22.75 -25.31 23.16
CA CYS A 192 -21.32 -25.62 23.28
C CYS A 192 -21.09 -27.03 23.86
N ASP A 193 -20.18 -27.77 23.24
CA ASP A 193 -19.88 -29.18 23.52
C ASP A 193 -18.38 -29.43 23.82
N ILE A 194 -17.60 -28.36 23.98
CA ILE A 194 -16.19 -28.39 24.40
C ILE A 194 -15.83 -27.14 25.23
N ILE A 195 -14.96 -27.33 26.22
CA ILE A 195 -14.39 -26.28 27.06
C ILE A 195 -12.86 -26.23 26.90
N PHE A 196 -12.32 -25.05 26.56
CA PHE A 196 -10.89 -24.80 26.57
C PHE A 196 -10.47 -24.11 27.85
N ARG A 197 -9.42 -24.61 28.52
CA ARG A 197 -8.81 -24.01 29.70
C ARG A 197 -7.46 -23.42 29.34
N ILE A 198 -7.29 -22.11 29.57
CA ILE A 198 -6.10 -21.35 29.21
C ILE A 198 -5.70 -20.50 30.41
N GLY A 199 -4.68 -20.96 31.14
CA GLY A 199 -4.36 -20.39 32.45
C GLY A 199 -5.54 -20.48 33.41
N GLN A 200 -6.09 -19.32 33.80
CA GLN A 200 -7.25 -19.22 34.68
C GLN A 200 -8.58 -19.00 33.93
N GLU A 201 -8.53 -18.79 32.61
CA GLU A 201 -9.70 -18.51 31.80
C GLU A 201 -10.24 -19.78 31.14
N THR A 202 -11.56 -19.80 30.92
CA THR A 202 -12.26 -20.89 30.24
C THR A 202 -13.08 -20.35 29.08
N PHE A 203 -13.00 -21.03 27.93
CA PHE A 203 -13.73 -20.67 26.72
C PHE A 203 -14.59 -21.85 26.27
N LYS A 204 -15.88 -21.63 26.09
CA LYS A 204 -16.78 -22.65 25.53
C LYS A 204 -16.86 -22.50 24.00
N ALA A 205 -16.99 -23.62 23.31
CA ALA A 205 -17.08 -23.63 21.85
C ALA A 205 -17.82 -24.87 21.32
N HIS A 206 -17.87 -24.98 19.99
CA HIS A 206 -18.54 -26.05 19.26
C HIS A 206 -17.51 -26.85 18.44
N LYS A 207 -17.36 -28.15 18.71
CA LYS A 207 -16.41 -29.03 18.02
C LYS A 207 -16.59 -29.03 16.51
N LEU A 208 -17.84 -29.03 16.04
CA LEU A 208 -18.14 -29.06 14.60
C LEU A 208 -17.68 -27.80 13.89
N ILE A 209 -17.88 -26.62 14.49
CA ILE A 209 -17.44 -25.34 13.91
C ILE A 209 -15.91 -25.28 13.90
N LEU A 210 -15.26 -25.65 15.02
CA LEU A 210 -13.81 -25.71 15.13
C LEU A 210 -13.20 -26.68 14.09
N ALA A 211 -13.75 -27.89 13.96
CA ALA A 211 -13.30 -28.90 13.02
C ALA A 211 -13.54 -28.51 11.55
N ALA A 212 -14.60 -27.75 11.26
CA ALA A 212 -14.83 -27.24 9.91
C ALA A 212 -13.79 -26.19 9.49
N ARG A 213 -13.25 -25.44 10.45
CA ARG A 213 -12.42 -24.24 10.20
C ARG A 213 -10.95 -24.44 10.48
N SER A 214 -10.58 -25.46 11.26
CA SER A 214 -9.20 -25.80 11.60
C SER A 214 -8.95 -27.30 11.35
N PRO A 215 -7.99 -27.66 10.49
CA PRO A 215 -7.60 -29.06 10.30
C PRO A 215 -7.03 -29.68 11.59
N VAL A 216 -6.44 -28.87 12.47
CA VAL A 216 -5.89 -29.32 13.76
C VAL A 216 -7.02 -29.73 14.71
N PHE A 217 -8.05 -28.89 14.87
CA PHE A 217 -9.22 -29.27 15.67
C PHE A 217 -9.99 -30.44 15.04
N ARG A 218 -10.07 -30.49 13.71
CA ARG A 218 -10.67 -31.64 13.01
C ARG A 218 -9.96 -32.95 13.36
N ALA A 219 -8.64 -32.96 13.32
CA ALA A 219 -7.85 -34.13 13.69
C ALA A 219 -8.00 -34.47 15.17
N GLN A 220 -8.02 -33.47 16.05
CA GLN A 220 -8.14 -33.66 17.50
C GLN A 220 -9.49 -34.28 17.91
N PHE A 221 -10.59 -33.85 17.30
CA PHE A 221 -11.93 -34.33 17.67
C PHE A 221 -12.40 -35.52 16.84
N PHE A 222 -12.06 -35.56 15.54
CA PHE A 222 -12.63 -36.51 14.59
C PHE A 222 -11.58 -37.21 13.71
N GLY A 223 -10.29 -37.05 13.99
CA GLY A 223 -9.22 -37.76 13.29
C GLY A 223 -9.09 -39.22 13.75
N LEU A 224 -8.19 -39.97 13.09
CA LEU A 224 -7.95 -41.40 13.39
C LEU A 224 -7.60 -41.68 14.86
N VAL A 225 -6.97 -40.71 15.51
CA VAL A 225 -6.57 -40.77 16.92
C VAL A 225 -7.23 -39.67 17.76
N GLY A 226 -8.28 -39.03 17.22
CA GLY A 226 -9.05 -38.00 17.91
C GLY A 226 -10.08 -38.60 18.88
N ASN A 227 -10.61 -37.76 19.78
CA ASN A 227 -11.61 -38.18 20.76
C ASN A 227 -12.88 -37.31 20.65
N PRO A 228 -13.97 -37.81 20.03
CA PRO A 228 -15.24 -37.07 19.93
C PRO A 228 -15.90 -36.80 21.28
N ASN A 229 -15.62 -37.65 22.28
CA ASN A 229 -16.20 -37.55 23.63
C ASN A 229 -15.40 -36.61 24.54
N MET A 230 -14.31 -36.00 24.05
CA MET A 230 -13.52 -35.02 24.80
C MET A 230 -14.37 -33.80 25.13
N ASP A 231 -14.55 -33.47 26.39
CA ASP A 231 -15.34 -32.33 26.86
C ASP A 231 -14.47 -31.13 27.30
N GLN A 232 -13.17 -31.36 27.54
CA GLN A 232 -12.23 -30.33 27.93
C GLN A 232 -10.86 -30.45 27.22
N VAL A 233 -10.26 -29.30 26.88
CA VAL A 233 -8.89 -29.17 26.35
C VAL A 233 -8.13 -28.12 27.14
N GLU A 234 -6.89 -28.39 27.55
CA GLU A 234 -6.01 -27.40 28.16
C GLU A 234 -4.97 -26.91 27.15
N LEU A 235 -4.81 -25.60 27.00
CA LEU A 235 -3.79 -24.98 26.14
C LEU A 235 -2.85 -24.13 27.00
N LYS A 236 -1.55 -24.46 26.96
CA LYS A 236 -0.52 -23.83 27.81
C LYS A 236 0.28 -22.72 27.12
N ASP A 237 0.45 -22.81 25.79
CA ASP A 237 1.32 -21.91 25.02
C ASP A 237 0.50 -20.98 24.11
N ILE A 238 -0.56 -20.38 24.66
CA ILE A 238 -1.34 -19.34 23.99
C ILE A 238 -1.94 -18.42 25.04
N GLU A 239 -1.88 -17.11 24.80
CA GLU A 239 -2.50 -16.13 25.70
C GLU A 239 -4.03 -16.17 25.53
N PRO A 240 -4.81 -15.96 26.62
CA PRO A 240 -6.27 -15.96 26.55
C PRO A 240 -6.84 -14.96 25.53
N SER A 241 -6.26 -13.76 25.44
CA SER A 241 -6.63 -12.73 24.46
C SER A 241 -6.44 -13.19 23.01
N ILE A 242 -5.33 -13.87 22.73
CA ILE A 242 -5.00 -14.42 21.40
C ILE A 242 -5.96 -15.56 21.05
N PHE A 243 -6.25 -16.43 22.02
CA PHE A 243 -7.21 -17.52 21.79
C PHE A 243 -8.63 -16.99 21.56
N LYS A 244 -9.07 -15.98 22.31
CA LYS A 244 -10.36 -15.31 22.09
C LYS A 244 -10.42 -14.71 20.69
N ALA A 245 -9.38 -13.98 20.27
CA ALA A 245 -9.27 -13.39 18.93
C ALA A 245 -9.34 -14.47 17.83
N MET A 246 -8.64 -15.58 18.02
CA MET A 246 -8.69 -16.73 17.12
C MET A 246 -10.07 -17.39 17.05
N LEU A 247 -10.76 -17.56 18.19
CA LEU A 247 -12.12 -18.07 18.24
C LEU A 247 -13.09 -17.16 17.48
N VAL A 248 -13.03 -15.84 17.71
CA VAL A 248 -13.86 -14.88 16.96
C VAL A 248 -13.67 -15.08 15.45
N PHE A 249 -12.42 -15.13 14.98
CA PHE A 249 -12.13 -15.38 13.56
C PHE A 249 -12.70 -16.71 13.05
N ILE A 250 -12.61 -17.79 13.84
CA ILE A 250 -13.14 -19.11 13.44
C ILE A 250 -14.64 -19.03 13.13
N TYR A 251 -15.40 -18.27 13.92
CA TYR A 251 -16.85 -18.17 13.79
C TYR A 251 -17.30 -17.10 12.79
N SER A 252 -16.61 -15.97 12.69
CA SER A 252 -17.04 -14.84 11.85
C SER A 252 -16.29 -14.71 10.52
N ASP A 253 -15.11 -15.33 10.39
CA ASP A 253 -14.15 -15.10 9.30
C ASP A 253 -13.70 -13.62 9.17
N THR A 254 -13.87 -12.84 10.24
CA THR A 254 -13.42 -11.44 10.32
C THR A 254 -12.15 -11.34 11.13
N PHE A 255 -11.24 -10.45 10.72
CA PHE A 255 -10.06 -10.16 11.54
C PHE A 255 -10.54 -9.57 12.88
N PRO A 256 -10.03 -10.04 14.02
CA PRO A 256 -10.44 -9.55 15.32
C PRO A 256 -9.93 -8.11 15.50
N GLU A 257 -10.85 -7.15 15.48
CA GLU A 257 -10.56 -5.78 15.89
C GLU A 257 -10.44 -5.76 17.42
N ALA A 258 -9.48 -5.00 17.95
CA ALA A 258 -9.36 -4.82 19.38
C ALA A 258 -10.63 -4.12 19.89
N GLU A 259 -11.46 -4.83 20.65
CA GLU A 259 -12.61 -4.22 21.32
C GLU A 259 -12.07 -3.26 22.38
N GLU A 260 -12.29 -1.95 22.18
CA GLU A 260 -12.15 -0.95 23.22
C GLU A 260 -13.12 -1.31 24.35
N SER A 261 -12.58 -1.67 25.52
CA SER A 261 -13.34 -1.62 26.76
C SER A 261 -13.90 -0.20 26.92
N THR A 262 -15.21 -0.09 26.76
CA THR A 262 -16.05 1.12 26.80
C THR A 262 -15.54 2.23 27.72
N THR A 263 -15.33 3.45 27.18
CA THR A 263 -15.88 4.75 27.67
C THR A 263 -15.28 5.91 26.86
N THR A 264 -16.18 6.74 26.32
CA THR A 264 -15.98 8.10 25.77
C THR A 264 -15.11 8.30 24.52
N GLY A 265 -15.80 8.51 23.39
CA GLY A 265 -15.61 9.61 22.44
C GLY A 265 -14.20 9.97 21.97
N SER A 266 -13.82 9.50 20.80
CA SER A 266 -13.17 10.33 19.78
C SER A 266 -13.24 9.62 18.43
N MET A 267 -13.80 10.28 17.44
CA MET A 267 -13.88 9.79 16.06
C MET A 267 -12.64 10.27 15.32
N SER A 268 -11.54 9.52 15.39
CA SER A 268 -10.43 9.62 14.43
C SER A 268 -9.45 8.44 14.57
N SER A 269 -9.35 7.65 13.48
CA SER A 269 -8.17 6.91 13.04
C SER A 269 -7.76 5.59 13.75
N ILE A 270 -8.22 4.47 13.16
CA ILE A 270 -7.41 3.32 12.68
C ILE A 270 -6.70 2.45 13.74
N TYR A 271 -7.20 1.21 13.85
CA TYR A 271 -6.48 -0.05 14.11
C TYR A 271 -5.13 0.06 14.82
N THR A 272 -5.09 -0.16 16.14
CA THR A 272 -3.85 -0.65 16.77
C THR A 272 -4.18 -1.81 17.68
N THR A 273 -4.45 -2.96 17.08
CA THR A 273 -4.01 -4.20 17.72
C THR A 273 -2.49 -4.09 17.80
N SER A 274 -1.90 -4.06 19.01
CA SER A 274 -0.44 -3.95 19.17
C SER A 274 0.27 -4.94 18.24
N THR A 275 1.31 -4.51 17.52
CA THR A 275 2.07 -5.35 16.59
C THR A 275 2.44 -6.70 17.22
N ASN A 276 2.78 -6.71 18.52
CA ASN A 276 3.05 -7.92 19.28
C ASN A 276 1.85 -8.89 19.35
N MET A 277 0.63 -8.39 19.57
CA MET A 277 -0.59 -9.21 19.53
C MET A 277 -0.81 -9.81 18.13
N ILE A 278 -0.54 -9.07 17.05
CA ILE A 278 -0.64 -9.59 15.68
C ILE A 278 0.41 -10.68 15.43
N GLN A 279 1.64 -10.51 15.93
CA GLN A 279 2.70 -11.51 15.85
C GLN A 279 2.30 -12.82 16.58
N HIS A 280 1.74 -12.71 17.78
CA HIS A 280 1.24 -13.88 18.53
C HIS A 280 0.02 -14.53 17.86
N LEU A 281 -0.88 -13.74 17.27
CA LEU A 281 -2.02 -14.24 16.52
C LEU A 281 -1.60 -14.96 15.23
N LEU A 282 -0.56 -14.47 14.55
CA LEU A 282 0.04 -15.15 13.39
C LEU A 282 0.59 -16.53 13.79
N ALA A 283 1.31 -16.60 14.91
CA ALA A 283 1.85 -17.85 15.43
C ALA A 283 0.74 -18.84 15.79
N ALA A 284 -0.36 -18.36 16.39
CA ALA A 284 -1.55 -19.17 16.67
C ALA A 284 -2.23 -19.64 15.36
N ALA A 285 -2.40 -18.74 14.39
CA ALA A 285 -3.02 -19.07 13.11
C ALA A 285 -2.26 -20.18 12.38
N ASP A 286 -0.93 -20.10 12.35
CA ASP A 286 -0.07 -21.16 11.79
C ASP A 286 -0.21 -22.47 12.57
N ARG A 287 -0.17 -22.41 13.91
CA ARG A 287 -0.31 -23.57 14.80
C ARG A 287 -1.63 -24.33 14.58
N PHE A 288 -2.73 -23.62 14.35
CA PHE A 288 -4.06 -24.21 14.18
C PHE A 288 -4.48 -24.38 12.71
N GLY A 289 -3.59 -24.10 11.75
CA GLY A 289 -3.86 -24.26 10.31
C GLY A 289 -4.94 -23.31 9.79
N LEU A 290 -4.94 -22.07 10.26
CA LEU A 290 -5.87 -21.00 9.86
C LEU A 290 -5.21 -20.10 8.81
N ASP A 291 -5.00 -20.65 7.60
CA ASP A 291 -4.19 -20.00 6.55
C ASP A 291 -4.66 -18.57 6.19
N ARG A 292 -5.98 -18.35 6.13
CA ARG A 292 -6.53 -17.02 5.84
C ARG A 292 -6.25 -16.02 6.96
N LEU A 293 -6.36 -16.44 8.23
CA LEU A 293 -6.01 -15.57 9.37
C LEU A 293 -4.52 -15.24 9.36
N LYS A 294 -3.68 -16.23 9.08
CA LYS A 294 -2.23 -16.06 8.95
C LYS A 294 -1.88 -15.01 7.89
N GLN A 295 -2.49 -15.08 6.71
CA GLN A 295 -2.31 -14.08 5.64
C GLN A 295 -2.80 -12.68 6.04
N LEU A 296 -3.92 -12.59 6.77
CA LEU A 296 -4.41 -11.31 7.28
C LEU A 296 -3.43 -10.70 8.30
N CYS A 297 -2.84 -11.52 9.18
CA CYS A 297 -1.76 -11.08 10.06
C CYS A 297 -0.52 -10.63 9.27
N GLU A 298 -0.13 -11.34 8.21
CA GLU A 298 0.99 -10.93 7.35
C GLU A 298 0.75 -9.56 6.71
N ALA A 299 -0.45 -9.33 6.17
CA ALA A 299 -0.82 -8.05 5.57
C ALA A 299 -0.76 -6.90 6.59
N LYS A 300 -1.29 -7.12 7.80
CA LYS A 300 -1.26 -6.11 8.86
C LYS A 300 0.14 -5.81 9.37
N LEU A 301 0.95 -6.84 9.60
CA LEU A 301 2.36 -6.65 9.98
C LEU A 301 3.13 -5.90 8.89
N CYS A 302 2.82 -6.15 7.61
CA CYS A 302 3.42 -5.44 6.49
C CYS A 302 3.10 -3.94 6.49
N GLU A 303 1.87 -3.54 6.84
CA GLU A 303 1.44 -2.14 6.94
C GLU A 303 2.19 -1.39 8.06
N GLU A 304 2.59 -2.08 9.12
CA GLU A 304 3.19 -1.51 10.34
C GLU A 304 4.72 -1.67 10.43
N VAL A 305 5.38 -2.26 9.42
CA VAL A 305 6.84 -2.46 9.46
C VAL A 305 7.56 -1.13 9.59
N ASN A 306 8.43 -1.04 10.60
CA ASN A 306 9.31 0.09 10.82
C ASN A 306 10.70 -0.40 11.25
N THR A 307 11.64 0.53 11.42
CA THR A 307 13.04 0.19 11.74
C THR A 307 13.21 -0.54 13.07
N GLU A 308 12.32 -0.34 14.04
CA GLU A 308 12.39 -1.01 15.36
C GLU A 308 11.80 -2.42 15.32
N THR A 309 10.73 -2.63 14.54
CA THR A 309 9.98 -3.89 14.50
C THR A 309 10.42 -4.84 13.38
N VAL A 310 11.11 -4.36 12.34
CA VAL A 310 11.43 -5.17 11.15
C VAL A 310 12.22 -6.45 11.47
N ALA A 311 13.16 -6.40 12.42
CA ALA A 311 13.99 -7.55 12.75
C ALA A 311 13.18 -8.68 13.42
N THR A 312 12.31 -8.34 14.38
CA THR A 312 11.45 -9.33 15.05
C THR A 312 10.37 -9.87 14.11
N THR A 313 9.80 -9.01 13.27
CA THR A 313 8.84 -9.42 12.23
C THR A 313 9.49 -10.31 11.16
N LEU A 314 10.74 -10.05 10.78
CA LEU A 314 11.50 -10.90 9.86
C LEU A 314 11.74 -12.29 10.45
N SER A 315 12.16 -12.36 11.72
CA SER A 315 12.35 -13.62 12.45
C SER A 315 11.04 -14.43 12.51
N LEU A 316 9.93 -13.76 12.82
CA LEU A 316 8.62 -14.39 12.87
C LEU A 316 8.19 -14.92 11.50
N ALA A 317 8.40 -14.13 10.44
CA ALA A 317 8.04 -14.50 9.09
C ALA A 317 8.82 -15.75 8.62
N ASP A 318 10.09 -15.87 8.98
CA ASP A 318 10.89 -17.08 8.71
C ASP A 318 10.38 -18.29 9.50
N GLN A 319 10.20 -18.11 10.81
CA GLN A 319 9.73 -19.17 11.71
C GLN A 319 8.41 -19.80 11.25
N HIS A 320 7.48 -18.97 10.79
CA HIS A 320 6.16 -19.40 10.32
C HIS A 320 6.07 -19.54 8.79
N ARG A 321 7.18 -19.48 8.06
CA ARG A 321 7.24 -19.68 6.59
C ARG A 321 6.33 -18.72 5.80
N CYS A 322 6.25 -17.47 6.25
CA CYS A 322 5.55 -16.37 5.61
C CYS A 322 6.43 -15.73 4.53
N ALA A 323 6.50 -16.37 3.34
CA ALA A 323 7.47 -16.00 2.30
C ALA A 323 7.34 -14.55 1.79
N GLN A 324 6.10 -14.04 1.67
CA GLN A 324 5.87 -12.68 1.19
C GLN A 324 6.31 -11.64 2.22
N LEU A 325 5.86 -11.80 3.48
CA LEU A 325 6.28 -10.92 4.58
C LEU A 325 7.80 -10.95 4.77
N LYS A 326 8.42 -12.13 4.73
CA LYS A 326 9.88 -12.29 4.83
C LYS A 326 10.62 -11.49 3.76
N ALA A 327 10.20 -11.61 2.50
CA ALA A 327 10.83 -10.88 1.39
C ALA A 327 10.70 -9.36 1.53
N ILE A 328 9.55 -8.88 2.00
CA ILE A 328 9.33 -7.44 2.25
C ILE A 328 10.22 -6.95 3.39
N CYS A 329 10.27 -7.68 4.52
CA CYS A 329 11.11 -7.34 5.65
C CYS A 329 12.60 -7.32 5.28
N LEU A 330 13.09 -8.29 4.49
CA LEU A 330 14.47 -8.30 4.00
C LEU A 330 14.80 -7.05 3.18
N LYS A 331 13.93 -6.67 2.23
CA LYS A 331 14.11 -5.46 1.41
C LYS A 331 14.11 -4.18 2.27
N PHE A 332 13.16 -4.07 3.19
CA PHE A 332 13.07 -2.92 4.09
C PHE A 332 14.31 -2.81 5.00
N ALA A 333 14.74 -3.92 5.58
CA ALA A 333 15.92 -3.98 6.44
C ALA A 333 17.19 -3.65 5.65
N ALA A 334 17.35 -4.13 4.42
CA ALA A 334 18.48 -3.81 3.55
C ALA A 334 18.56 -2.31 3.25
N ALA A 335 17.43 -1.67 2.93
CA ALA A 335 17.37 -0.23 2.66
C ALA A 335 17.66 0.64 3.90
N ASN A 336 17.41 0.13 5.12
CA ASN A 336 17.57 0.85 6.38
C ASN A 336 18.64 0.26 7.31
N LEU A 337 19.59 -0.50 6.74
CA LEU A 337 20.48 -1.40 7.46
C LEU A 337 21.19 -0.74 8.65
N GLY A 338 21.73 0.47 8.44
CA GLY A 338 22.47 1.19 9.49
C GLY A 338 21.64 1.54 10.73
N VAL A 339 20.32 1.74 10.58
CA VAL A 339 19.42 1.96 11.72
C VAL A 339 19.04 0.63 12.35
N VAL A 340 18.67 -0.35 11.53
CA VAL A 340 18.20 -1.67 11.98
C VAL A 340 19.28 -2.39 12.80
N MET A 341 20.55 -2.36 12.37
CA MET A 341 21.67 -3.00 13.09
C MET A 341 21.88 -2.49 14.52
N ARG A 342 21.35 -1.31 14.86
CA ARG A 342 21.45 -0.73 16.21
C ARG A 342 20.27 -1.10 17.12
N THR A 343 19.27 -1.81 16.59
CA THR A 343 18.08 -2.20 17.36
C THR A 343 18.31 -3.47 18.16
N GLU A 344 17.63 -3.60 19.30
CA GLU A 344 17.65 -4.84 20.10
C GLU A 344 17.05 -6.02 19.32
N GLY A 345 16.07 -5.77 18.44
CA GLY A 345 15.51 -6.80 17.58
C GLY A 345 16.54 -7.42 16.63
N PHE A 346 17.50 -6.62 16.13
CA PHE A 346 18.56 -7.14 15.27
C PHE A 346 19.56 -8.02 16.04
N LYS A 347 19.94 -7.62 17.26
CA LYS A 347 20.78 -8.45 18.14
C LYS A 347 20.12 -9.80 18.42
N TYR A 348 18.81 -9.80 18.68
CA TYR A 348 18.06 -11.04 18.86
C TYR A 348 18.14 -11.95 17.63
N VAL A 349 18.00 -11.41 16.41
CA VAL A 349 18.13 -12.18 15.16
C VAL A 349 19.54 -12.74 14.98
N GLU A 350 20.57 -11.98 15.34
CA GLU A 350 21.97 -12.44 15.31
C GLU A 350 22.20 -13.66 16.20
N GLU A 351 21.60 -13.67 17.40
CA GLU A 351 21.72 -14.78 18.34
C GLU A 351 20.85 -15.99 17.97
N THR A 352 19.64 -15.77 17.42
CA THR A 352 18.63 -16.82 17.26
C THR A 352 18.50 -17.36 15.84
N CYS A 353 18.80 -16.56 14.81
CA CYS A 353 18.52 -16.86 13.41
C CYS A 353 19.67 -16.40 12.47
N PRO A 354 20.89 -16.94 12.60
CA PRO A 354 22.06 -16.51 11.81
C PRO A 354 21.90 -16.72 10.29
N SER A 355 21.03 -17.65 9.86
CA SER A 355 20.70 -17.83 8.43
C SER A 355 20.04 -16.59 7.82
N LEU A 356 19.25 -15.84 8.60
CA LEU A 356 18.61 -14.61 8.13
C LEU A 356 19.61 -13.48 7.88
N LEU A 357 20.75 -13.49 8.57
CA LEU A 357 21.84 -12.55 8.29
C LEU A 357 22.44 -12.79 6.92
N SER A 358 22.61 -14.06 6.52
CA SER A 358 23.13 -14.40 5.19
C SER A 358 22.16 -13.93 4.10
N GLU A 359 20.87 -14.19 4.26
CA GLU A 359 19.82 -13.72 3.32
C GLU A 359 19.73 -12.19 3.27
N LEU A 360 19.91 -11.51 4.41
CA LEU A 360 19.95 -10.05 4.46
C LEU A 360 21.16 -9.49 3.71
N LEU A 361 22.34 -10.09 3.88
CA LEU A 361 23.55 -9.69 3.16
C LEU A 361 23.41 -9.92 1.65
N GLU A 362 22.83 -11.04 1.22
CA GLU A 362 22.50 -11.30 -0.19
C GLU A 362 21.54 -10.23 -0.73
N THR A 363 20.52 -9.85 0.05
CA THR A 363 19.56 -8.82 -0.33
C THR A 363 20.22 -7.44 -0.47
N VAL A 364 21.13 -7.09 0.44
CA VAL A 364 21.93 -5.84 0.38
C VAL A 364 22.84 -5.83 -0.85
N ALA A 365 23.51 -6.94 -1.14
CA ALA A 365 24.35 -7.08 -2.32
C ALA A 365 23.54 -6.92 -3.62
N ALA A 366 22.35 -7.52 -3.69
CA ALA A 366 21.44 -7.38 -4.83
C ALA A 366 20.99 -5.92 -5.04
N ALA A 367 20.61 -5.23 -3.95
CA ALA A 367 20.20 -3.82 -4.02
C ALA A 367 21.32 -2.89 -4.53
N ALA A 368 22.58 -3.15 -4.15
CA ALA A 368 23.73 -2.37 -4.61
C ALA A 368 24.05 -2.56 -6.10
N VAL A 369 23.67 -3.71 -6.70
CA VAL A 369 23.83 -3.98 -8.13
C VAL A 369 22.76 -3.25 -8.95
N GLU A 370 21.52 -3.20 -8.45
CA GLU A 370 20.43 -2.48 -9.11
C GLU A 370 20.73 -0.98 -9.25
N GLU A 371 21.29 -0.34 -8.21
CA GLU A 371 21.68 1.09 -8.27
C GLU A 371 22.81 1.36 -9.29
N ARG A 372 23.75 0.42 -9.49
CA ARG A 372 24.84 0.58 -10.46
C ARG A 372 24.37 0.42 -11.90
N SER A 373 23.41 -0.47 -12.15
CA SER A 373 22.86 -0.70 -13.49
C SER A 373 21.98 0.45 -14.02
N GLY A 374 21.47 1.30 -13.13
CA GLY A 374 20.72 2.51 -13.48
C GLY A 374 21.59 3.74 -13.80
N GLY A 375 22.91 3.66 -13.61
CA GLY A 375 23.83 4.82 -13.67
C GLY A 375 24.70 4.94 -14.94
N GLU A 376 24.74 3.94 -15.83
CA GLU A 376 25.59 3.99 -17.03
C GLU A 376 24.88 4.65 -18.22
N GLY A 377 24.73 5.98 -18.13
CA GLY A 377 24.26 6.82 -19.21
C GLY A 377 25.03 8.15 -19.28
N LEU A 378 26.05 8.17 -20.17
CA LEU A 378 26.79 9.32 -20.71
C LEU A 378 28.07 9.81 -19.99
N SER A 379 29.17 9.66 -20.74
CA SER A 379 30.55 10.01 -20.42
C SER A 379 30.91 11.49 -20.64
N ARG A 380 31.72 11.99 -19.69
CA ARG A 380 32.95 12.83 -19.82
C ARG A 380 32.94 14.31 -20.25
N LYS A 381 33.50 15.09 -19.30
CA LYS A 381 34.44 16.24 -19.35
C LYS A 381 33.87 17.66 -19.50
N ARG A 382 34.02 18.47 -18.43
CA ARG A 382 35.18 19.38 -18.23
C ARG A 382 35.25 19.91 -16.79
N SER A 383 36.49 20.17 -16.40
CA SER A 383 37.02 20.62 -15.11
C SER A 383 36.65 22.06 -14.72
N GLY A 384 36.52 22.29 -13.41
CA GLY A 384 36.55 23.61 -12.76
C GLY A 384 36.18 23.47 -11.28
N GLY A 385 37.14 23.66 -10.37
CA GLY A 385 37.02 23.30 -8.96
C GLY A 385 36.25 24.30 -8.08
N GLY A 386 35.92 23.84 -6.86
CA GLY A 386 35.47 24.70 -5.77
C GLY A 386 34.53 24.05 -4.76
N SER A 387 35.11 23.39 -3.76
CA SER A 387 34.64 23.24 -2.36
C SER A 387 33.32 22.51 -2.02
N SER A 388 33.51 21.23 -1.65
CA SER A 388 32.92 20.47 -0.52
C SER A 388 31.77 21.06 0.32
N ILE A 389 30.73 20.24 0.53
CA ILE A 389 30.29 19.65 1.81
C ILE A 389 29.28 18.52 1.49
N ILE A 390 29.17 17.52 2.37
CA ILE A 390 28.46 16.22 2.26
C ILE A 390 29.30 15.10 1.64
N GLY A 391 30.34 14.68 2.37
CA GLY A 391 30.86 13.33 2.27
C GLY A 391 30.09 12.44 3.26
N LEU A 392 29.18 11.61 2.76
CA LEU A 392 28.77 10.40 3.48
C LEU A 392 29.93 9.41 3.35
N ASP A 393 30.47 9.00 4.50
CA ASP A 393 31.63 8.13 4.65
C ASP A 393 31.29 6.69 4.18
N LEU A 394 31.31 6.51 2.85
CA LEU A 394 31.17 5.23 2.14
C LEU A 394 32.36 4.28 2.37
N THR A 395 33.42 4.74 3.03
CA THR A 395 34.59 3.90 3.37
C THR A 395 34.32 2.98 4.56
N SER A 396 33.43 3.37 5.49
CA SER A 396 33.09 2.51 6.65
C SER A 396 32.26 1.28 6.26
N ALA A 397 31.27 1.42 5.37
CA ALA A 397 30.41 0.32 4.95
C ALA A 397 31.20 -0.76 4.16
N ALA A 398 32.10 -0.34 3.27
CA ALA A 398 32.96 -1.26 2.52
C ALA A 398 33.97 -1.99 3.43
N GLN A 399 34.48 -1.33 4.48
CA GLN A 399 35.36 -1.96 5.46
C GLN A 399 34.62 -2.92 6.39
N ILE A 400 33.36 -2.63 6.75
CA ILE A 400 32.51 -3.51 7.55
C ILE A 400 32.11 -4.76 6.74
N VAL A 401 31.77 -4.60 5.46
CA VAL A 401 31.48 -5.72 4.55
C VAL A 401 32.72 -6.61 4.35
N ALA A 402 33.91 -6.02 4.23
CA ALA A 402 35.17 -6.77 4.13
C ALA A 402 35.54 -7.49 5.44
N ALA A 403 35.28 -6.88 6.60
CA ALA A 403 35.54 -7.50 7.91
C ALA A 403 34.58 -8.66 8.21
N ALA A 404 33.30 -8.54 7.83
CA ALA A 404 32.31 -9.59 7.97
C ALA A 404 32.57 -10.78 7.02
N ALA A 405 32.99 -10.50 5.78
CA ALA A 405 33.41 -11.54 4.83
C ALA A 405 34.65 -12.32 5.31
N ALA A 406 35.61 -11.62 5.93
CA ALA A 406 36.81 -12.25 6.49
C ALA A 406 36.52 -13.14 7.73
N ALA A 407 35.49 -12.82 8.51
CA ALA A 407 35.06 -13.65 9.64
C ALA A 407 34.32 -14.93 9.22
N ALA A 408 33.65 -14.91 8.06
CA ALA A 408 32.94 -16.06 7.51
C ALA A 408 33.87 -17.11 6.87
N GLU A 409 35.11 -16.75 6.52
CA GLU A 409 36.09 -17.67 5.92
C GLU A 409 37.00 -18.38 6.93
N SER A 410 36.87 -18.12 8.24
CA SER A 410 37.61 -18.85 9.28
C SER A 410 36.68 -19.70 10.16
N GLY A 411 36.24 -20.85 9.65
CA GLY A 411 35.37 -21.74 10.41
C GLY A 411 35.00 -23.04 9.70
N ASP A 412 35.98 -23.75 9.13
CA ASP A 412 35.77 -25.12 8.68
C ASP A 412 35.66 -26.07 9.89
N ALA A 413 34.42 -26.43 10.24
CA ALA A 413 34.11 -27.62 11.01
C ALA A 413 32.80 -28.23 10.49
N ASN A 414 32.94 -28.93 9.38
CA ASN A 414 31.93 -29.72 8.71
C ASN A 414 31.38 -30.88 9.59
N VAL A 415 30.13 -31.28 9.31
CA VAL A 415 29.51 -32.59 9.60
C VAL A 415 29.30 -33.01 11.07
N ARG A 416 28.11 -32.68 11.62
CA ARG A 416 27.18 -33.60 12.34
C ARG A 416 26.12 -32.82 13.14
N ARG A 417 24.93 -32.62 12.56
CA ARG A 417 23.62 -32.79 13.26
C ARG A 417 22.41 -32.58 12.36
N MET A 418 22.35 -33.33 11.26
CA MET A 418 21.07 -33.64 10.63
C MET A 418 20.53 -34.93 11.28
N ARG A 419 19.69 -34.76 12.30
CA ARG A 419 18.72 -35.72 12.89
C ARG A 419 18.50 -35.37 14.36
N ARG A 420 17.42 -34.63 14.64
CA ARG A 420 16.55 -34.69 15.83
C ARG A 420 15.73 -33.41 15.87
N ARG A 421 14.49 -33.45 15.37
CA ARG A 421 13.38 -32.59 15.82
C ARG A 421 12.05 -33.09 15.27
N TRP A 422 11.75 -34.35 15.59
CA TRP A 422 10.39 -34.87 15.75
C TRP A 422 10.42 -35.59 17.09
N ALA A 423 10.14 -34.85 18.17
CA ALA A 423 9.84 -35.31 19.53
C ALA A 423 9.90 -34.08 20.45
N LEU A 424 8.85 -33.25 20.43
CA LEU A 424 8.54 -32.27 21.48
C LEU A 424 7.23 -31.54 21.13
N PHE A 425 6.14 -32.28 20.99
CA PHE A 425 4.80 -31.76 21.26
C PHE A 425 3.98 -32.92 21.81
N GLY A 426 3.98 -33.02 23.14
CA GLY A 426 3.11 -33.92 23.88
C GLY A 426 1.66 -33.55 23.62
N LEU A 427 1.04 -34.29 22.72
CA LEU A 427 -0.41 -34.43 22.58
C LEU A 427 -0.71 -35.93 22.51
N PHE A 428 -0.36 -36.64 23.58
CA PHE A 428 -0.99 -37.87 24.04
C PHE A 428 -0.62 -38.02 25.51
N GLY A 429 -1.61 -37.80 26.36
CA GLY A 429 -1.60 -37.98 27.80
C GLY A 429 -3.05 -38.03 28.25
#